data_AF-A0A1H3GNY0-F1
#
_entry.id   AF-A0A1H3GNY0-F1
#
_cell.length_a   1.000
_cell.length_b   1.000
_cell.length_c   1.000
_cell.angle_alpha   90.00
_cell.angle_beta   90.00
_cell.angle_gamma   90.00
#
_symmetry.space_group_name_H-M   'P 1'
#
loop_
_entity.id
_entity.type
_entity.pdbx_description
1 polymer ?
#
loop_
_entity_poly.entity_id
_entity_poly.type
_entity_poly.pdbx_seq_one_letter_code
_entity_poly.pdbx_strand_id
1 'polypeptide(L)'
;MIAGARRMLSCHFTAARLQRYLDADPSAPLDPAEVPRLEAHLAECARCASAVEDFRSLRWAMWRLSARLRPDPAAVHRMHRVVDELVEGRR
;
A
#
# COMPACT_ATOMS: atom_id res chain seq x y z
N MET A 1 19.44 -5.81 28.47
CA MET A 1 19.62 -6.45 27.14
C MET A 1 18.32 -6.92 26.49
N ILE A 2 17.34 -7.45 27.24
CA ILE A 2 16.06 -7.99 26.70
C ILE A 2 15.23 -6.94 25.92
N ALA A 3 15.19 -5.68 26.37
CA ALA A 3 14.42 -4.62 25.70
C ALA A 3 14.92 -4.28 24.29
N GLY A 4 16.24 -4.33 24.06
CA GLY A 4 16.85 -4.01 22.75
C GLY A 4 16.53 -5.07 21.70
N ALA A 5 16.68 -6.35 22.04
CA ALA A 5 16.33 -7.46 21.16
C ALA A 5 14.83 -7.48 20.83
N ARG A 6 13.97 -7.20 21.81
CA ARG A 6 12.51 -7.09 21.62
C ARG A 6 12.15 -5.94 20.66
N ARG A 7 12.84 -4.79 20.75
CA ARG A 7 12.64 -3.65 19.85
C ARG A 7 13.05 -3.98 18.42
N MET A 8 14.20 -4.64 18.24
CA MET A 8 14.67 -5.09 16.92
C MET A 8 13.70 -6.08 16.25
N LEU A 9 13.19 -7.06 17.00
CA LEU A 9 12.17 -8.00 16.52
C LEU A 9 10.86 -7.29 16.15
N SER A 10 10.39 -6.35 16.97
CA SER A 10 9.19 -5.56 16.64
C SER A 10 9.39 -4.69 15.40
N CYS A 11 10.57 -4.10 15.21
CA CYS A 11 10.88 -3.32 14.01
C CYS A 11 10.93 -4.20 12.76
N HIS A 12 11.53 -5.39 12.85
CA HIS A 12 11.59 -6.34 11.73
C HIS A 12 10.19 -6.81 11.33
N PHE A 13 9.38 -7.17 12.32
CA PHE A 13 7.99 -7.57 12.10
C PHE A 13 7.13 -6.46 11.48
N THR A 14 7.31 -5.22 11.97
CA THR A 14 6.63 -4.03 11.46
C THR A 14 7.05 -3.74 10.02
N ALA A 15 8.36 -3.78 9.71
CA ALA A 15 8.87 -3.56 8.36
C ALA A 15 8.28 -4.56 7.35
N ALA A 16 8.14 -5.83 7.72
CA ALA A 16 7.56 -6.88 6.87
C ALA A 16 6.04 -6.75 6.62
N ARG A 17 5.35 -5.90 7.39
CA ARG A 17 3.90 -5.64 7.27
C ARG A 17 3.55 -4.25 6.77
N LEU A 18 4.53 -3.34 6.79
CA LEU A 18 4.32 -1.94 6.47
C LEU A 18 3.73 -1.73 5.08
N GLN A 19 4.24 -2.46 4.08
CA GLN A 19 3.77 -2.32 2.71
C GLN A 19 2.32 -2.80 2.55
N ARG A 20 1.97 -3.95 3.14
CA ARG A 20 0.59 -4.46 3.18
C ARG A 20 -0.37 -3.48 3.87
N TYR A 21 0.09 -2.86 4.95
CA TYR A 21 -0.66 -1.82 5.66
C TYR A 21 -0.91 -0.59 4.80
N LEU A 22 0.10 -0.14 4.06
CA LEU A 22 0.03 1.08 3.27
C LEU A 22 -0.71 0.92 1.95
N ASP A 23 -0.61 -0.25 1.34
CA ASP A 23 -1.22 -0.54 0.04
C ASP A 23 -2.69 -0.99 0.17
N ALA A 24 -3.14 -1.32 1.39
CA ALA A 24 -4.46 -1.91 1.65
C ALA A 24 -4.76 -3.07 0.68
N ASP A 25 -3.74 -3.91 0.46
CA ASP A 25 -3.74 -4.92 -0.58
C ASP A 25 -4.93 -5.88 -0.40
N PRO A 26 -5.91 -5.89 -1.32
CA PRO A 26 -7.08 -6.75 -1.21
C PRO A 26 -6.73 -8.24 -1.34
N SER A 27 -5.56 -8.57 -1.89
CA SER A 27 -5.07 -9.96 -2.00
C SER A 27 -4.33 -10.44 -0.75
N ALA A 28 -3.97 -9.52 0.16
CA ALA A 28 -3.29 -9.83 1.40
C ALA A 28 -3.74 -8.89 2.55
N PRO A 29 -5.03 -8.98 2.95
CA PRO A 29 -5.55 -8.12 4.01
C PRO A 29 -4.81 -8.37 5.33
N LEU A 30 -4.55 -7.30 6.07
CA LEU A 30 -4.06 -7.42 7.44
C LEU A 30 -5.18 -7.94 8.34
N ASP A 31 -4.80 -8.75 9.33
CA ASP A 31 -5.72 -9.12 10.39
C ASP A 31 -6.13 -7.83 11.15
N PRO A 32 -7.43 -7.60 11.40
CA PRO A 32 -7.89 -6.45 12.19
C PRO A 32 -7.18 -6.31 13.55
N ALA A 33 -6.72 -7.39 14.17
CA ALA A 33 -5.95 -7.36 15.40
C ALA A 33 -4.47 -6.93 15.23
N GLU A 34 -3.93 -7.01 14.01
CA GLU A 34 -2.57 -6.57 13.68
C GLU A 34 -2.48 -5.04 13.52
N VAL A 35 -3.56 -4.39 13.07
CA VAL A 35 -3.59 -2.94 12.82
C VAL A 35 -3.31 -2.12 14.09
N PRO A 36 -4.00 -2.32 15.24
CA PRO A 36 -3.72 -1.55 16.45
C PRO A 36 -2.31 -1.79 17.00
N ARG A 37 -1.77 -3.00 16.83
CA ARG A 37 -0.40 -3.35 17.26
C ARG A 37 0.64 -2.61 16.43
N LEU A 38 0.39 -2.50 15.13
CA LEU A 38 1.24 -1.74 14.22
C LEU A 38 1.18 -0.25 14.54
N GLU A 39 -0.01 0.31 14.72
CA GLU A 39 -0.19 1.72 15.08
C GLU A 39 0.49 2.08 16.41
N ALA A 40 0.35 1.24 17.43
CA ALA A 40 1.04 1.42 18.71
C ALA A 40 2.56 1.43 18.54
N HIS A 41 3.11 0.53 17.71
CA HIS A 41 4.55 0.52 17.43
C HIS A 41 5.01 1.77 16.67
N LEU A 42 4.22 2.24 15.70
CA LEU A 42 4.53 3.45 14.93
C LEU A 42 4.55 4.69 15.82
N ALA A 43 3.71 4.75 16.86
CA ALA A 43 3.73 5.83 17.85
C ALA A 43 5.02 5.88 18.69
N GLU A 44 5.68 4.74 18.90
CA GLU A 44 6.85 4.61 19.80
C GLU A 44 8.20 4.50 19.07
N CYS A 45 8.20 4.22 17.76
CA CYS A 45 9.39 3.92 16.99
C CYS A 45 9.62 4.92 15.85
N ALA A 46 10.45 5.93 16.11
CA ALA A 46 10.79 6.97 15.13
C ALA A 46 11.31 6.42 13.79
N ARG A 47 12.09 5.33 13.81
CA ARG A 47 12.61 4.70 12.59
C ARG A 47 11.50 4.13 11.70
N CYS A 48 10.52 3.44 12.30
CA CYS A 48 9.40 2.87 11.56
C CYS A 48 8.41 3.96 11.13
N ALA A 49 8.21 4.99 11.95
CA ALA A 49 7.40 6.16 11.59
C ALA A 49 7.99 6.90 10.37
N SER A 50 9.29 7.18 10.38
CA SER A 50 9.98 7.81 9.24
C SER A 50 9.86 6.97 7.95
N ALA A 51 10.01 5.65 8.04
CA ALA A 51 9.79 4.79 6.88
C ALA A 51 8.36 4.90 6.32
N VAL A 52 7.34 4.98 7.18
CA VAL A 52 5.95 5.21 6.75
C VAL A 52 5.79 6.54 6.01
N GLU A 53 6.43 7.60 6.49
CA GLU A 53 6.40 8.91 5.86
C GLU A 53 7.06 8.89 4.47
N ASP A 54 8.18 8.18 4.32
CA ASP A 54 8.86 8.00 3.04
C ASP A 54 7.96 7.28 2.03
N PHE A 55 7.34 6.17 2.43
CA PHE A 55 6.42 5.43 1.56
C PHE A 55 5.19 6.25 1.18
N ARG A 56 4.61 7.02 2.11
CA ARG A 56 3.51 7.94 1.82
C ARG A 56 3.94 9.02 0.81
N SER A 57 5.13 9.56 0.98
CA SER A 57 5.70 10.56 0.06
C SER A 57 5.91 9.99 -1.34
N LEU A 58 6.42 8.76 -1.44
CA LEU A 58 6.56 8.03 -2.70
C LEU A 58 5.20 7.81 -3.36
N ARG A 59 4.19 7.33 -2.62
CA ARG A 59 2.82 7.15 -3.11
C ARG A 59 2.26 8.45 -3.70
N TRP A 60 2.44 9.57 -3.00
CA TRP A 60 2.03 10.89 -3.47
C TRP A 60 2.79 11.35 -4.73
N ALA A 61 4.08 11.04 -4.83
CA ALA A 61 4.86 11.34 -6.03
C ALA A 61 4.36 10.52 -7.23
N MET A 62 4.13 9.22 -7.04
CA MET A 62 3.59 8.34 -8.09
C MET A 62 2.19 8.76 -8.53
N TRP A 63 1.31 9.10 -7.59
CA TRP A 63 -0.05 9.58 -7.91
C TRP A 63 -0.03 10.90 -8.70
N ARG A 64 0.85 11.83 -8.33
CA ARG A 64 1.03 13.08 -9.12
C ARG A 64 1.58 12.80 -10.52
N LEU A 65 2.49 11.83 -10.65
CA LEU A 65 3.03 11.43 -11.93
C LEU A 65 1.95 10.78 -12.81
N SER A 66 1.12 9.89 -12.27
CA SER A 66 0.03 9.26 -13.02
C SER A 66 -1.04 10.26 -13.47
N ALA A 67 -1.33 11.28 -12.65
CA ALA A 67 -2.22 12.38 -13.04
C ALA A 67 -1.68 13.21 -14.22
N ARG A 68 -0.35 13.26 -14.41
CA ARG A 68 0.30 13.90 -15.56
C ARG A 68 0.35 12.97 -16.78
N LEU A 69 0.67 11.70 -16.55
CA LEU A 69 0.76 10.66 -17.59
C LEU A 69 -0.61 10.03 -17.89
N ARG A 70 -1.69 10.82 -17.84
CA ARG A 70 -3.05 10.29 -18.02
C ARG A 70 -3.13 9.47 -19.31
N PRO A 71 -3.74 8.28 -19.29
CA PRO A 71 -3.92 7.48 -20.50
C PRO A 71 -4.66 8.27 -21.57
N ASP A 72 -4.33 8.03 -22.84
CA ASP A 72 -5.10 8.56 -23.97
C ASP A 72 -6.59 8.20 -23.80
N PRO A 73 -7.50 9.19 -23.71
CA PRO A 73 -8.92 8.94 -23.53
C PRO A 73 -9.50 8.03 -24.61
N ALA A 74 -9.02 8.13 -25.86
CA ALA A 74 -9.50 7.27 -26.94
C ALA A 74 -9.09 5.80 -26.72
N ALA A 75 -7.88 5.55 -26.23
CA ALA A 75 -7.44 4.21 -25.85
C ALA A 75 -8.27 3.62 -24.71
N VAL A 76 -8.57 4.42 -23.69
CA VAL A 76 -9.44 4.01 -22.56
C VAL A 76 -10.84 3.65 -23.05
N HIS A 77 -11.42 4.46 -23.93
CA HIS A 77 -12.74 4.19 -24.48
C HIS A 77 -12.77 2.89 -25.31
N ARG A 78 -11.74 2.62 -26.11
CA ARG A 78 -11.60 1.34 -26.83
C ARG A 78 -11.53 0.15 -25.88
N MET A 79 -10.79 0.29 -24.77
CA MET A 79 -10.67 -0.77 -23.77
C MET A 79 -12.01 -1.06 -23.08
N HIS A 80 -12.77 -0.03 -22.67
CA HIS A 80 -14.11 -0.21 -22.09
C HIS A 80 -15.03 -0.98 -23.03
N ARG A 81 -15.08 -0.58 -24.31
CA ARG A 81 -15.90 -1.27 -25.31
C ARG A 81 -15.58 -2.76 -25.42
N VAL A 82 -14.29 -3.13 -25.40
CA VAL A 82 -13.88 -4.55 -25.43
C VAL A 82 -14.33 -5.29 -24.17
N VAL A 83 -14.22 -4.67 -23.00
CA VAL A 83 -14.70 -5.27 -21.74
C VAL A 83 -16.21 -5.46 -21.77
N ASP A 84 -16.97 -4.47 -22.24
CA ASP A 84 -18.42 -4.55 -22.35
C ASP A 84 -18.85 -5.66 -23.32
N GLU A 85 -18.17 -5.77 -24.48
CA GLU A 85 -18.38 -6.87 -25.44
C GLU A 85 -18.15 -8.26 -24.81
N LEU A 86 -17.10 -8.41 -23.98
CA LEU A 86 -16.79 -9.65 -23.27
C LEU A 86 -17.81 -9.99 -22.17
N VAL A 87 -18.23 -9.00 -21.38
CA VAL A 87 -19.21 -9.19 -20.30
C VAL A 87 -20.59 -9.52 -20.86
N GLU A 88 -20.98 -8.88 -21.97
CA GLU A 88 -22.25 -9.12 -22.64
C GLU A 88 -22.27 -10.40 -23.50
N GLY A 89 -21.17 -11.17 -23.53
CA GLY A 89 -21.09 -12.45 -24.23
C GLY A 89 -21.18 -12.32 -25.76
N ARG A 90 -20.89 -11.14 -26.31
CA ARG A 90 -20.88 -10.90 -27.75
C ARG A 90 -19.53 -11.33 -28.31
N ARG A 91 -19.42 -12.58 -28.73
CA ARG A 91 -18.31 -13.06 -29.55
C ARG A 91 -18.79 -13.99 -30.65
#